data_AF-A0A956L9W1-F1
#
_entry.id   AF-A0A956L9W1-F1
#
_cell.length_a   1.000
_cell.length_b   1.000
_cell.length_c   1.000
_cell.angle_alpha   90.00
_cell.angle_beta   90.00
_cell.angle_gamma   90.00
#
_symmetry.space_group_name_H-M   'P 1'
#
loop_
_entity.id
_entity.type
_entity.pdbx_description
1 polymer ?
#
loop_
_entity_poly.entity_id
_entity_poly.type
_entity_poly.pdbx_seq_one_letter_code
_entity_poly.pdbx_strand_id
1 'polypeptide(L)'
;WDIAIAGYHSNTVNALRLWESRSSQDLDLEKFNEGGYIEAVRDKAISETISKVLYPNDATEAGRELRLVQQYFFVACSMSDIVRRHRKNNDTWDSFPEKCAIQLNDTHPAVAVAELMRILIDDELLPWGQAWSICQRTFSYTTHTLMPEALEKWSVPLFEKVLPRHL
;
A
#
# COMPACT_ATOMS: atom_id res chain seq x y z
N TRP A 1 1.41 -9.53 9.75
CA TRP A 1 1.91 -10.88 10.05
C TRP A 1 3.33 -11.00 9.52
N ASP A 2 4.26 -11.56 10.29
CA ASP A 2 5.64 -11.78 9.84
C ASP A 2 5.90 -13.29 9.71
N ILE A 3 6.42 -13.69 8.56
CA ILE A 3 6.83 -15.06 8.25
C ILE A 3 8.36 -15.08 8.17
N ALA A 4 8.99 -15.96 8.95
CA ALA A 4 10.44 -16.13 8.93
C ALA A 4 10.91 -16.82 7.65
N ILE A 5 11.90 -16.24 6.97
CA ILE A 5 12.54 -16.77 5.78
C ILE A 5 14.00 -17.09 6.13
N ALA A 6 14.28 -18.36 6.37
CA ALA A 6 15.61 -18.84 6.77
C ALA A 6 16.54 -19.01 5.56
N GLY A 7 17.78 -18.53 5.68
CA GLY A 7 18.80 -18.73 4.67
C GLY A 7 19.39 -20.14 4.71
N TYR A 8 19.71 -20.70 3.54
CA TYR A 8 20.42 -21.97 3.45
C TYR A 8 21.84 -21.85 4.01
N HIS A 9 22.20 -22.71 4.96
CA HIS A 9 23.50 -22.70 5.67
C HIS A 9 23.94 -21.32 6.19
N SER A 10 23.00 -20.54 6.73
CA SER A 10 23.33 -19.26 7.37
C SER A 10 22.62 -19.09 8.70
N ASN A 11 23.12 -18.18 9.53
CA ASN A 11 22.46 -17.74 10.76
C ASN A 11 21.48 -16.58 10.51
N THR A 12 21.23 -16.23 9.24
CA THR A 12 20.40 -15.09 8.86
C THR A 12 18.98 -15.55 8.60
N VAL A 13 18.03 -14.90 9.28
CA VAL A 13 16.60 -15.07 9.06
C VAL A 13 16.02 -13.72 8.68
N ASN A 14 15.45 -13.64 7.47
CA ASN A 14 14.72 -12.47 7.00
C ASN A 14 13.23 -12.60 7.35
N ALA A 15 12.49 -11.50 7.23
CA ALA A 15 11.05 -11.48 7.45
C ALA A 15 10.30 -11.18 6.14
N LEU A 16 9.32 -12.02 5.82
CA LEU A 16 8.26 -11.72 4.86
C LEU A 16 7.08 -11.14 5.64
N ARG A 17 6.80 -9.86 5.43
CA ARG A 17 5.68 -9.16 6.08
C ARG A 17 4.43 -9.20 5.20
N LEU A 18 3.33 -9.66 5.76
CA LEU A 18 2.01 -9.69 5.13
C LEU A 18 1.05 -8.76 5.87
N TRP A 19 0.33 -7.93 5.12
CA TRP A 19 -0.65 -6.98 5.65
C TRP A 19 -2.05 -7.59 5.66
N GLU A 20 -2.75 -7.41 6.78
CA GLU A 20 -4.15 -7.82 6.94
C GLU A 20 -4.95 -6.55 7.26
N SER A 21 -6.01 -6.31 6.51
CA SER A 21 -6.93 -5.21 6.78
C SER A 21 -7.93 -5.65 7.85
N ARG A 22 -8.08 -4.82 8.88
CA ARG A 22 -9.04 -5.04 9.97
C ARG A 22 -9.87 -3.79 10.17
N SER A 23 -11.13 -3.98 10.54
CA SER A 23 -11.99 -2.87 10.94
C SER A 23 -11.51 -2.25 12.25
N SER A 24 -11.63 -0.94 12.38
CA SER A 24 -11.43 -0.24 13.65
C SER A 24 -12.57 -0.48 14.65
N GLN A 25 -13.76 -0.85 14.16
CA GLN A 25 -14.93 -1.21 14.94
C GLN A 25 -15.50 -2.54 14.47
N ASP A 26 -15.60 -3.52 15.38
CA ASP A 26 -16.10 -4.85 15.06
C ASP A 26 -17.62 -4.91 14.89
N LEU A 27 -18.36 -4.00 15.53
CA LEU A 27 -19.81 -3.96 15.54
C LEU A 27 -20.31 -2.53 15.80
N ASP A 28 -21.19 -2.02 14.94
CA ASP A 28 -21.95 -0.81 15.20
C ASP A 28 -23.16 -1.16 16.08
N LEU A 29 -23.04 -0.87 17.38
CA LEU A 29 -24.06 -1.21 18.39
C LEU A 29 -25.36 -0.44 18.19
N GLU A 30 -25.33 0.77 17.63
CA GLU A 30 -26.54 1.55 17.38
C GLU A 30 -27.37 0.88 16.29
N LYS A 31 -26.75 0.58 15.14
CA LYS A 31 -27.41 -0.16 14.05
C LYS A 31 -27.87 -1.56 14.48
N PHE A 32 -27.10 -2.23 15.33
CA PHE A 32 -27.48 -3.54 15.87
C PHE A 32 -28.75 -3.46 16.72
N ASN A 33 -28.84 -2.45 17.60
CA ASN A 33 -29.98 -2.26 18.49
C ASN A 33 -31.25 -1.82 17.75
N GLU A 34 -31.10 -1.18 16.58
CA GLU A 34 -32.21 -0.82 15.67
C GLU A 34 -32.67 -2.00 14.79
N GLY A 35 -32.07 -3.19 14.93
CA GLY A 35 -32.41 -4.39 14.16
C GLY A 35 -31.70 -4.50 12.81
N GLY A 36 -30.79 -3.58 12.50
CA GLY A 36 -29.97 -3.55 11.29
C GLY A 36 -28.74 -4.46 11.36
N TYR A 37 -28.94 -5.76 11.67
CA TYR A 37 -27.84 -6.71 11.95
C TYR A 37 -26.79 -6.82 10.83
N ILE A 38 -27.22 -6.78 9.56
CA ILE A 38 -26.32 -6.86 8.40
C ILE A 38 -25.51 -5.56 8.24
N GLU A 39 -26.15 -4.41 8.46
CA GLU A 39 -25.50 -3.11 8.35
C GLU A 39 -24.54 -2.85 9.50
N ALA A 40 -24.85 -3.38 10.69
CA ALA A 40 -24.01 -3.31 11.88
C ALA A 40 -22.64 -3.98 11.70
N VAL A 41 -22.52 -4.91 10.75
CA VAL A 41 -21.27 -5.61 10.40
C VAL A 41 -20.74 -5.25 9.01
N ARG A 42 -21.41 -4.34 8.29
CA ARG A 42 -21.09 -4.01 6.89
C ARG A 42 -19.72 -3.34 6.76
N ASP A 43 -19.41 -2.40 7.63
CA ASP A 43 -18.13 -1.68 7.59
C ASP A 43 -16.98 -2.64 7.84
N LYS A 44 -17.16 -3.59 8.77
CA LYS A 44 -16.25 -4.70 8.99
C LYS A 44 -16.07 -5.57 7.74
N ALA A 45 -17.17 -5.97 7.11
CA ALA A 45 -17.11 -6.79 5.91
C ALA A 45 -16.36 -6.09 4.77
N ILE A 46 -16.58 -4.79 4.56
CA ILE A 46 -15.89 -3.99 3.55
C ILE A 46 -14.40 -3.89 3.86
N SER A 47 -14.02 -3.52 5.08
CA SER A 47 -12.61 -3.39 5.48
C SER A 47 -11.85 -4.70 5.33
N GLU A 48 -12.41 -5.81 5.80
CA GLU A 48 -11.73 -7.11 5.72
C GLU A 48 -11.66 -7.66 4.28
N THR A 49 -12.60 -7.26 3.40
CA THR A 49 -12.59 -7.71 1.99
C THR A 49 -11.31 -7.31 1.26
N ILE A 50 -10.67 -6.20 1.68
CA ILE A 50 -9.41 -5.71 1.12
C ILE A 50 -8.30 -6.79 1.17
N SER A 51 -8.18 -7.60 2.22
CA SER A 51 -7.14 -8.63 2.29
C SER A 51 -7.65 -10.07 2.15
N LYS A 52 -8.93 -10.27 1.81
CA LYS A 52 -9.56 -11.61 1.73
C LYS A 52 -9.32 -12.35 0.43
N VAL A 53 -9.27 -11.65 -0.71
CA VAL A 53 -9.18 -12.29 -2.04
C VAL A 53 -7.99 -11.71 -2.81
N LEU A 54 -7.13 -12.59 -3.31
CA LEU A 54 -6.05 -12.24 -4.23
C LEU A 54 -6.63 -12.13 -5.65
N TYR A 55 -6.38 -11.01 -6.32
CA TYR A 55 -6.90 -10.68 -7.66
C TYR A 55 -8.44 -10.78 -7.78
N PRO A 56 -9.19 -9.88 -7.12
CA PRO A 56 -10.64 -9.84 -7.30
C PRO A 56 -10.99 -9.54 -8.76
N ASN A 57 -12.14 -10.06 -9.20
CA ASN A 57 -12.66 -9.79 -10.55
C ASN A 57 -12.85 -8.28 -10.74
N ASP A 58 -12.17 -7.72 -11.74
CA ASP A 58 -12.14 -6.30 -12.06
C ASP A 58 -12.92 -5.96 -13.35
N ALA A 59 -13.77 -6.86 -13.83
CA ALA A 59 -14.67 -6.61 -14.95
C ALA A 59 -15.74 -5.54 -14.64
N THR A 60 -15.97 -5.25 -13.36
CA THR A 60 -16.93 -4.24 -12.89
C THR A 60 -16.21 -3.03 -12.29
N GLU A 61 -16.87 -1.88 -12.27
CA GLU A 61 -16.32 -0.66 -11.65
C GLU A 61 -15.98 -0.87 -10.17
N ALA A 62 -16.87 -1.52 -9.41
CA ALA A 62 -16.63 -1.87 -8.02
C ALA A 62 -15.43 -2.82 -7.84
N GLY A 63 -15.23 -3.75 -8.78
CA GLY A 63 -14.07 -4.63 -8.80
C GLY A 63 -12.75 -3.88 -9.04
N ARG A 64 -12.76 -2.93 -9.98
CA ARG A 64 -11.61 -2.04 -10.24
C ARG A 64 -11.31 -1.16 -9.02
N GLU A 65 -12.33 -0.57 -8.40
CA GLU A 65 -12.17 0.22 -7.18
C GLU A 65 -11.57 -0.62 -6.06
N LEU A 66 -12.08 -1.82 -5.81
CA LEU A 66 -11.53 -2.73 -4.83
C LEU A 66 -10.06 -3.07 -5.13
N ARG A 67 -9.72 -3.39 -6.39
CA ARG A 67 -8.33 -3.69 -6.79
C ARG A 67 -7.39 -2.51 -6.53
N LEU A 68 -7.81 -1.27 -6.85
CA LEU A 68 -7.03 -0.06 -6.56
C LEU A 68 -6.84 0.15 -5.05
N VAL A 69 -7.91 -0.02 -4.27
CA VAL A 69 -7.87 0.08 -2.80
C VAL A 69 -6.94 -0.98 -2.20
N GLN A 70 -6.95 -2.21 -2.72
CA GLN A 70 -6.03 -3.27 -2.27
C GLN A 70 -4.57 -2.92 -2.53
N GLN A 71 -4.25 -2.44 -3.74
CA GLN A 71 -2.90 -2.01 -4.10
C GLN A 71 -2.44 -0.86 -3.21
N TYR A 72 -3.29 0.16 -3.04
CA TYR A 72 -2.97 1.29 -2.20
C TYR A 72 -2.82 0.90 -0.72
N PHE A 73 -3.71 0.06 -0.19
CA PHE A 73 -3.59 -0.45 1.18
C PHE A 73 -2.24 -1.14 1.41
N PHE A 74 -1.86 -2.05 0.51
CA PHE A 74 -0.57 -2.73 0.57
C PHE A 74 0.60 -1.74 0.54
N VAL A 75 0.55 -0.75 -0.36
CA VAL A 75 1.57 0.28 -0.50
C VAL A 75 1.65 1.17 0.74
N ALA A 76 0.52 1.69 1.22
CA ALA A 76 0.45 2.61 2.35
C ALA A 76 0.98 1.96 3.63
N CYS A 77 0.60 0.70 3.91
CA CYS A 77 1.11 -0.03 5.06
C CYS A 77 2.62 -0.30 4.94
N SER A 78 3.07 -0.75 3.76
CA SER A 78 4.49 -1.03 3.50
C SER A 78 5.34 0.22 3.62
N MET A 79 4.89 1.33 3.04
CA MET A 79 5.61 2.60 3.07
C MET A 79 5.69 3.17 4.47
N SER A 80 4.57 3.15 5.21
CA SER A 80 4.53 3.57 6.61
C SER A 80 5.52 2.78 7.47
N ASP A 81 5.64 1.46 7.25
CA ASP A 81 6.61 0.65 7.98
C ASP A 81 8.07 0.98 7.62
N ILE A 82 8.36 1.13 6.33
CA ILE A 82 9.69 1.50 5.84
C ILE A 82 10.11 2.85 6.41
N VAL A 83 9.25 3.87 6.29
CA VAL A 83 9.46 5.22 6.81
C VAL A 83 9.66 5.20 8.32
N ARG A 84 8.79 4.49 9.07
CA ARG A 84 8.92 4.35 10.52
C ARG A 84 10.27 3.74 10.92
N ARG A 85 10.74 2.71 10.20
CA ARG A 85 12.06 2.10 10.46
C ARG A 85 13.21 3.03 10.11
N HIS A 86 13.08 3.83 9.05
CA HIS A 86 14.08 4.83 8.70
C HIS A 86 14.18 5.93 9.76
N ARG A 87 13.06 6.56 10.12
CA ARG A 87 12.96 7.60 11.16
C ARG A 87 13.54 7.16 12.49
N LYS A 88 13.36 5.88 12.86
CA LYS A 88 13.87 5.35 14.13
C LYS A 88 15.41 5.27 14.17
N ASN A 89 16.05 5.07 13.02
CA ASN A 89 17.47 4.68 12.96
C ASN A 89 18.36 5.71 12.26
N ASN A 90 17.80 6.78 11.71
CA ASN A 90 18.53 7.79 10.94
C ASN A 90 17.94 9.17 11.19
N ASP A 91 18.79 10.18 11.19
CA ASP A 91 18.41 11.56 11.50
C ASP A 91 17.97 12.36 10.28
N THR A 92 18.36 11.92 9.06
CA THR A 92 18.13 12.69 7.82
C THR A 92 17.50 11.85 6.71
N TRP A 93 16.72 12.51 5.87
CA TRP A 93 16.09 11.92 4.68
C TRP A 93 17.04 11.75 3.50
N ASP A 94 18.17 12.47 3.47
CA ASP A 94 19.16 12.33 2.41
C ASP A 94 19.81 10.95 2.37
N SER A 95 19.86 10.27 3.53
CA SER A 95 20.37 8.90 3.67
C SER A 95 19.34 7.82 3.28
N PHE A 96 18.08 8.18 3.04
CA PHE A 96 17.01 7.22 2.73
C PHE A 96 17.36 6.27 1.56
N PRO A 97 17.82 6.73 0.38
CA PRO A 97 18.15 5.85 -0.73
C PRO A 97 19.41 4.99 -0.50
N GLU A 98 20.25 5.34 0.48
CA GLU A 98 21.43 4.52 0.86
C GLU A 98 21.05 3.37 1.81
N LYS A 99 19.91 3.51 2.49
CA LYS A 99 19.42 2.54 3.50
C LYS A 99 18.22 1.74 3.02
N CYS A 100 17.49 2.25 2.03
CA CYS A 100 16.26 1.68 1.54
C CYS A 100 16.29 1.55 0.01
N ALA A 101 16.12 0.32 -0.46
CA ALA A 101 15.87 0.03 -1.87
C ALA A 101 14.50 -0.65 -1.99
N ILE A 102 13.64 -0.13 -2.87
CA ILE A 102 12.28 -0.63 -3.06
C ILE A 102 12.14 -1.16 -4.50
N GLN A 103 11.91 -2.46 -4.62
CA GLN A 103 11.65 -3.11 -5.90
C GLN A 103 10.15 -3.17 -6.17
N LEU A 104 9.73 -2.58 -7.29
CA LEU A 104 8.38 -2.66 -7.83
C LEU A 104 8.33 -3.84 -8.81
N ASN A 105 7.53 -4.86 -8.49
CA ASN A 105 7.28 -6.01 -9.34
C ASN A 105 5.96 -5.82 -10.09
N ASP A 106 6.07 -5.62 -11.41
CA ASP A 106 4.99 -5.13 -12.28
C ASP A 106 4.37 -3.81 -11.77
N THR A 107 3.23 -3.44 -12.34
CA THR A 107 2.58 -2.14 -12.10
C THR A 107 1.79 -2.08 -10.80
N HIS A 108 1.49 -3.22 -10.16
CA HIS A 108 0.64 -3.27 -8.96
C HIS A 108 1.07 -2.35 -7.81
N PRO A 109 2.37 -2.23 -7.46
CA PRO A 109 2.81 -1.32 -6.41
C PRO A 109 3.25 0.06 -6.95
N ALA A 110 2.96 0.42 -8.21
CA ALA A 110 3.48 1.66 -8.82
C ALA A 110 3.07 2.93 -8.07
N VAL A 111 1.90 2.92 -7.42
CA VAL A 111 1.43 4.04 -6.58
C VAL A 111 2.34 4.31 -5.38
N ALA A 112 3.27 3.41 -5.04
CA ALA A 112 4.28 3.62 -4.00
C ALA A 112 5.18 4.84 -4.28
N VAL A 113 5.43 5.15 -5.54
CA VAL A 113 6.20 6.36 -5.90
C VAL A 113 5.47 7.62 -5.45
N ALA A 114 4.16 7.71 -5.73
CA ALA A 114 3.34 8.82 -5.31
C ALA A 114 3.14 8.85 -3.79
N GLU A 115 2.99 7.69 -3.14
CA GLU A 115 2.85 7.63 -1.68
C GLU A 115 4.11 8.07 -0.94
N LEU A 116 5.31 7.68 -1.40
CA LEU A 116 6.54 8.18 -0.79
C LEU A 116 6.68 9.69 -0.99
N MET A 117 6.35 10.20 -2.20
CA MET A 117 6.32 11.64 -2.44
C MET A 117 5.35 12.37 -1.50
N ARG A 118 4.15 11.83 -1.31
CA ARG A 118 3.14 12.37 -0.40
C ARG A 118 3.68 12.46 1.03
N ILE A 119 4.25 11.37 1.55
CA ILE A 119 4.83 11.37 2.92
C ILE A 119 5.96 12.39 3.05
N LEU A 120 6.91 12.39 2.10
CA LEU A 120 8.07 13.28 2.16
C LEU A 120 7.69 14.77 2.06
N ILE A 121 6.64 15.10 1.33
CA ILE A 121 6.21 16.50 1.13
C ILE A 121 5.22 16.93 2.20
N ASP A 122 4.17 16.15 2.41
CA ASP A 122 3.05 16.57 3.27
C ASP A 122 3.37 16.36 4.75
N ASP A 123 4.01 15.24 5.08
CA ASP A 123 4.25 14.86 6.48
C ASP A 123 5.65 15.32 6.95
N GLU A 124 6.66 15.25 6.06
CA GLU A 124 8.06 15.61 6.36
C GLU A 124 8.47 17.00 5.88
N LEU A 125 7.58 17.69 5.15
CA LEU A 125 7.77 19.07 4.69
C LEU A 125 9.04 19.27 3.84
N LEU A 126 9.47 18.24 3.12
CA LEU A 126 10.59 18.37 2.20
C LEU A 126 10.19 19.14 0.93
N PRO A 127 11.07 19.98 0.39
CA PRO A 127 10.88 20.56 -0.93
C PRO A 127 10.74 19.47 -2.00
N TRP A 128 9.84 19.70 -2.97
CA TRP A 128 9.57 18.76 -4.06
C TRP A 128 10.83 18.18 -4.71
N GLY A 129 11.81 19.03 -5.05
CA GLY A 129 13.04 18.60 -5.71
C GLY A 129 13.87 17.62 -4.87
N GLN A 130 13.90 17.81 -3.55
CA GLN A 130 14.60 16.91 -2.64
C GLN A 130 13.85 15.58 -2.50
N ALA A 131 12.52 15.64 -2.27
CA ALA A 131 11.67 14.46 -2.17
C ALA A 131 11.73 13.60 -3.45
N TRP A 132 11.69 14.24 -4.62
CA TRP A 132 11.78 13.58 -5.91
C TRP A 132 13.13 12.90 -6.14
N SER A 133 14.23 13.58 -5.80
CA SER A 133 15.59 13.01 -5.86
C SER A 133 15.74 11.77 -4.96
N ILE A 134 15.11 11.76 -3.79
CA ILE A 134 15.05 10.58 -2.92
C ILE A 134 14.28 9.44 -3.61
N CYS A 135 13.07 9.73 -4.12
CA CYS A 135 12.25 8.72 -4.78
C CYS A 135 12.96 8.08 -5.98
N GLN A 136 13.56 8.87 -6.87
CA GLN A 136 14.27 8.38 -8.06
C GLN A 136 15.43 7.43 -7.72
N ARG A 137 16.07 7.60 -6.56
CA ARG A 137 17.19 6.76 -6.11
C ARG A 137 16.75 5.57 -5.25
N THR A 138 15.51 5.56 -4.79
CA THR A 138 14.96 4.50 -3.92
C THR A 138 14.29 3.39 -4.72
N PHE A 139 13.54 3.75 -5.77
CA PHE A 139 12.72 2.80 -6.51
C PHE A 139 13.45 2.17 -7.69
N SER A 140 13.18 0.89 -7.91
CA SER A 140 13.52 0.13 -9.12
C SER A 140 12.31 -0.65 -9.60
N TYR A 141 12.20 -0.91 -10.89
CA TYR A 141 11.03 -1.55 -11.50
C TYR A 141 11.44 -2.75 -12.34
N THR A 142 10.69 -3.85 -12.21
CA THR A 142 10.80 -5.04 -13.06
C THR A 142 9.44 -5.36 -13.65
N THR A 143 9.39 -5.44 -14.98
CA THR A 143 8.24 -6.02 -15.69
C THR A 143 8.44 -7.51 -15.86
N HIS A 144 7.44 -8.30 -15.52
CA HIS A 144 7.47 -9.76 -15.63
C HIS A 144 6.74 -10.25 -16.88
N THR A 145 5.92 -9.41 -17.51
CA THR A 145 5.21 -9.74 -18.75
C THR A 145 4.84 -8.49 -19.54
N LEU A 146 4.80 -8.63 -20.87
CA LEU A 146 4.29 -7.60 -21.79
C LEU A 146 2.78 -7.71 -22.02
N MET A 147 2.13 -8.69 -21.37
CA MET A 147 0.70 -8.87 -21.47
C MET A 147 -0.05 -7.64 -20.90
N PRO A 148 -1.10 -7.15 -21.57
CA PRO A 148 -1.78 -5.91 -21.19
C PRO A 148 -2.29 -5.89 -19.75
N GLU A 149 -2.61 -7.06 -19.19
CA GLU A 149 -3.16 -7.17 -17.82
C GLU A 149 -2.16 -6.74 -16.73
N ALA A 150 -0.85 -6.79 -17.02
CA ALA A 150 0.21 -6.33 -16.12
C ALA A 150 0.64 -4.87 -16.39
N LEU A 151 0.11 -4.24 -17.43
CA LEU A 151 0.32 -2.83 -17.78
C LEU A 151 -0.93 -2.03 -17.40
N GLU A 152 -1.19 -1.96 -16.10
CA GLU A 152 -2.44 -1.44 -15.54
C GLU A 152 -2.70 0.01 -15.96
N LYS A 153 -3.98 0.29 -16.24
CA LYS A 153 -4.47 1.64 -16.49
C LYS A 153 -5.69 1.91 -15.62
N TRP A 154 -5.63 3.02 -14.90
CA TRP A 154 -6.70 3.50 -14.04
C TRP A 154 -7.38 4.70 -14.70
N SER A 155 -8.71 4.77 -14.65
CA SER A 155 -9.41 5.97 -15.12
C SER A 155 -9.15 7.11 -14.14
N VAL A 156 -8.95 8.33 -14.64
CA VAL A 156 -8.71 9.51 -13.80
C VAL A 156 -9.84 9.72 -12.78
N PRO A 157 -11.14 9.61 -13.12
CA PRO A 157 -12.21 9.77 -12.13
C PRO A 157 -12.18 8.74 -11.01
N LEU A 158 -11.82 7.49 -11.30
CA LEU A 158 -11.68 6.46 -10.26
C LEU A 158 -10.49 6.77 -9.35
N PHE A 159 -9.36 7.18 -9.95
CA PHE A 159 -8.17 7.52 -9.19
C PHE A 159 -8.38 8.75 -8.32
N GLU A 160 -9.05 9.78 -8.83
CA GLU A 160 -9.44 10.99 -8.08
C GLU A 160 -10.38 10.64 -6.90
N LYS A 161 -11.36 9.76 -7.13
CA LYS A 161 -12.29 9.32 -6.09
C LYS A 161 -11.57 8.61 -4.93
N VAL A 162 -10.61 7.73 -5.24
CA VAL A 162 -9.96 6.88 -4.22
C VAL A 162 -8.74 7.57 -3.62
N LEU A 163 -7.94 8.28 -4.42
CA LEU A 163 -6.63 8.82 -4.07
C LEU A 163 -6.49 10.29 -4.53
N PRO A 164 -7.34 11.22 -4.06
CA PRO A 164 -7.39 12.60 -4.55
C PRO A 164 -6.09 13.37 -4.35
N ARG A 165 -5.29 13.03 -3.32
CA ARG A 165 -4.02 13.70 -3.04
C ARG A 165 -2.87 13.22 -3.95
N HIS A 166 -2.98 11.98 -4.45
CA HIS A 166 -1.99 11.34 -5.30
C HIS A 166 -2.15 11.71 -6.78
N LEU A 167 -3.31 12.27 -7.16
CA LEU A 167 -3.56 12.88 -8.46
C LEU A 167 -3.01 14.32 -8.51
#